data_AF-A0A4Y2NN40-F1
#
_entry.id   AF-A0A4Y2NN40-F1
#
_cell.length_a   1.000
_cell.length_b   1.000
_cell.length_c   1.000
_cell.angle_alpha   90.00
_cell.angle_beta   90.00
_cell.angle_gamma   90.00
#
_symmetry.space_group_name_H-M   'P 1'
#
loop_
_entity.id
_entity.type
_entity.pdbx_description
1 polymer ?
#
loop_
_entity_poly.entity_id
_entity_poly.type
_entity_poly.pdbx_seq_one_letter_code
_entity_poly.pdbx_strand_id
1 'polypeptide(L)'
;MEEKTGFAVCILQNNQNIQNQLYKLKSFNSVFQAELTAIQYAANWAVSNNLKINIHTDSMSSIMALKSAGSKSKIVNSVKNDLHLANGLVGLSWVKAHVGIEGNELADQCAKQAITSGEELDIPAPRSYLNRKLKTYILNTWNTYWNTYDSASGIRVRSFIKAVSPKFLIHNKILIYFLSGHGPFPYYLHRFKRIGSPLCACGLVGDADHYTFDCSLTKEFHLVKPADEHKAFWFRNLASNSQAIGKMTQAFRISNELCDSLTRDGGN
;
A
#
# COMPACT_ATOMS: atom_id res chain seq x y z
N MET A 1 3.27 -6.19 19.47
CA MET A 1 2.13 -6.93 20.02
C MET A 1 1.25 -7.35 18.87
N GLU A 2 1.08 -8.64 18.65
CA GLU A 2 0.03 -9.11 17.75
C GLU A 2 -1.32 -8.91 18.46
N GLU A 3 -2.19 -8.10 17.88
CA GLU A 3 -3.56 -7.94 18.37
C GLU A 3 -4.24 -9.31 18.27
N LYS A 4 -4.51 -9.92 19.41
CA LYS A 4 -5.29 -11.16 19.47
C LYS A 4 -6.76 -10.81 19.29
N THR A 5 -7.48 -11.63 18.55
CA THR A 5 -8.92 -11.43 18.31
C THR A 5 -9.69 -12.64 18.81
N GLY A 6 -10.87 -12.40 19.37
CA GLY A 6 -11.83 -13.41 19.76
C GLY A 6 -13.24 -12.86 19.59
N PHE A 7 -14.24 -13.72 19.68
CA PHE A 7 -15.63 -13.31 19.77
C PHE A 7 -16.34 -14.12 20.85
N ALA A 8 -17.49 -13.62 21.30
CA ALA A 8 -18.36 -14.34 22.19
C ALA A 8 -19.82 -14.23 21.75
N VAL A 9 -20.60 -15.24 22.12
CA VAL A 9 -22.06 -15.23 22.01
C VAL A 9 -22.63 -15.47 23.40
N CYS A 10 -23.36 -14.50 23.91
CA CYS A 10 -24.06 -14.57 25.19
C CYS A 10 -25.54 -14.83 24.93
N ILE A 11 -26.06 -15.93 25.47
CA ILE A 11 -27.44 -16.35 25.30
C ILE A 11 -28.19 -15.95 26.57
N LEU A 12 -29.19 -15.08 26.41
CA LEU A 12 -30.02 -14.59 27.50
C LEU A 12 -31.46 -15.07 27.32
N GLN A 13 -32.09 -15.51 28.40
CA GLN A 13 -33.53 -15.80 28.47
C GLN A 13 -34.14 -14.94 29.57
N ASN A 14 -35.19 -14.17 29.25
CA ASN A 14 -35.81 -13.22 30.19
C ASN A 14 -34.78 -12.28 30.85
N ASN A 15 -33.84 -11.75 30.07
CA ASN A 15 -32.69 -10.93 30.50
C ASN A 15 -31.72 -11.61 31.49
N GLN A 16 -31.86 -12.90 31.76
CA GLN A 16 -30.89 -13.66 32.53
C GLN A 16 -29.93 -14.39 31.60
N ASN A 17 -28.63 -14.26 31.86
CA ASN A 17 -27.61 -14.99 31.13
C ASN A 17 -27.69 -16.49 31.47
N ILE A 18 -27.95 -17.31 30.45
CA ILE A 18 -28.06 -18.78 30.61
C ILE A 18 -26.83 -19.51 30.10
N GLN A 19 -26.15 -18.98 29.09
CA GLN A 19 -25.01 -19.65 28.45
C GLN A 19 -24.15 -18.65 27.70
N ASN A 20 -22.83 -18.80 27.83
CA ASN A 20 -21.86 -18.05 27.06
C ASN A 20 -21.00 -18.99 26.22
N GLN A 21 -20.67 -18.57 25.01
CA GLN A 21 -19.77 -19.27 24.10
C GLN A 21 -18.64 -18.32 23.74
N LEU A 22 -17.40 -18.71 24.02
CA LEU A 22 -16.22 -17.86 23.88
C LEU A 22 -15.23 -18.55 22.95
N TYR A 23 -14.89 -17.88 21.84
CA TYR A 23 -13.98 -18.40 20.85
C TYR A 23 -12.81 -17.46 20.60
N LYS A 24 -11.63 -18.05 20.58
CA LYS A 24 -10.36 -17.39 20.28
C LYS A 24 -10.01 -17.62 18.82
N LEU A 25 -9.70 -16.54 18.10
CA LEU A 25 -9.27 -16.58 16.71
C LEU A 25 -7.74 -16.45 16.60
N LYS A 26 -7.19 -16.75 15.41
CA LYS A 26 -5.77 -16.55 15.14
C LYS A 26 -5.44 -15.06 15.04
N SER A 27 -4.17 -14.70 15.28
CA SER A 27 -3.72 -13.30 15.31
C SER A 27 -3.80 -12.55 13.97
N PHE A 28 -4.04 -13.26 12.87
CA PHE A 28 -4.26 -12.68 11.56
C PHE A 28 -5.72 -12.32 11.28
N ASN A 29 -6.66 -12.80 12.10
CA ASN A 29 -8.08 -12.52 11.93
C ASN A 29 -8.40 -11.10 12.37
N SER A 30 -9.49 -10.56 11.83
CA SER A 30 -9.93 -9.20 12.12
C SER A 30 -11.16 -9.20 13.03
N VAL A 31 -11.37 -8.13 13.79
CA VAL A 31 -12.59 -7.90 14.57
C VAL A 31 -13.84 -8.09 13.70
N PHE A 32 -13.83 -7.56 12.48
CA PHE A 32 -14.93 -7.75 11.52
C PHE A 32 -15.25 -9.22 11.21
N GLN A 33 -14.25 -10.11 11.17
CA GLN A 33 -14.50 -11.55 11.02
C GLN A 33 -15.07 -12.14 12.31
N ALA A 34 -14.57 -11.74 13.48
CA ALA A 34 -15.09 -12.15 14.78
C ALA A 34 -16.60 -11.82 14.90
N GLU A 35 -16.97 -10.58 14.60
CA GLU A 35 -18.36 -10.11 14.63
C GLU A 35 -19.28 -10.90 13.69
N LEU A 36 -18.86 -11.12 12.45
CA LEU A 36 -19.63 -11.93 11.50
C LEU A 36 -19.75 -13.39 11.97
N THR A 37 -18.69 -13.95 12.54
CA THR A 37 -18.68 -15.33 13.04
C THR A 37 -19.61 -15.47 14.25
N ALA A 38 -19.68 -14.47 15.12
CA ALA A 38 -20.64 -14.45 16.24
C ALA A 38 -22.09 -14.45 15.74
N ILE A 39 -22.41 -13.63 14.74
CA ILE A 39 -23.75 -13.62 14.10
C ILE A 39 -24.05 -14.97 13.45
N GLN A 40 -23.08 -15.54 12.73
CA GLN A 40 -23.21 -16.84 12.08
C GLN A 40 -23.47 -17.96 13.10
N TYR A 41 -22.73 -17.96 14.21
CA TYR A 41 -22.91 -18.91 15.30
C TYR A 41 -24.33 -18.83 15.88
N ALA A 42 -24.78 -17.62 16.21
CA ALA A 42 -26.12 -17.42 16.78
C ALA A 42 -27.24 -17.85 15.81
N ALA A 43 -27.09 -17.60 14.51
CA ALA A 43 -28.03 -18.06 13.50
C ALA A 43 -28.10 -19.59 13.41
N ASN A 44 -26.94 -20.25 13.36
CA ASN A 44 -26.87 -21.71 13.32
C ASN A 44 -27.36 -22.36 14.63
N TRP A 45 -27.13 -21.72 15.77
CA TRP A 45 -27.67 -22.13 17.06
C TRP A 45 -29.21 -22.08 17.06
N ALA A 46 -29.81 -21.01 16.51
CA ALA A 46 -31.26 -20.87 16.41
C ALA A 46 -31.89 -21.97 15.55
N VAL A 47 -31.29 -22.27 14.39
CA VAL A 47 -31.72 -23.37 13.51
C VAL A 47 -31.58 -24.73 14.19
N SER A 48 -30.44 -24.99 14.82
CA SER A 48 -30.15 -26.30 15.44
C SER A 48 -31.09 -26.61 16.62
N ASN A 49 -31.51 -25.58 17.36
CA ASN A 49 -32.45 -25.72 18.47
C ASN A 49 -33.92 -25.48 18.06
N ASN A 50 -34.16 -25.09 16.81
CA ASN A 50 -35.47 -24.66 16.31
C ASN A 50 -36.13 -23.59 17.21
N LEU A 51 -35.34 -22.60 17.63
CA LEU A 51 -35.77 -21.52 18.53
C LEU A 51 -35.80 -20.18 17.81
N LYS A 52 -36.81 -19.37 18.12
CA LYS A 52 -36.89 -18.00 17.64
C LYS A 52 -36.11 -17.07 18.56
N ILE A 53 -35.13 -16.35 18.00
CA ILE A 53 -34.23 -15.45 18.74
C ILE A 53 -34.12 -14.07 18.09
N ASN A 54 -33.63 -13.11 18.88
CA ASN A 54 -33.13 -11.83 18.38
C ASN A 54 -31.63 -11.72 18.68
N ILE A 55 -30.83 -11.51 17.64
CA ILE A 55 -29.41 -11.22 17.73
C ILE A 55 -29.24 -9.71 17.91
N HIS A 56 -28.55 -9.31 18.97
CA HIS A 56 -28.15 -7.94 19.22
C HIS A 56 -26.63 -7.82 19.01
N THR A 57 -26.20 -6.93 18.12
CA THR A 57 -24.78 -6.67 17.84
C THR A 57 -24.55 -5.17 17.73
N ASP A 58 -23.43 -4.68 18.26
CA ASP A 58 -23.00 -3.30 18.07
C ASP A 58 -22.21 -3.07 16.78
N SER A 59 -21.90 -4.15 16.04
CA SER A 59 -21.14 -4.12 14.81
C SER A 59 -21.97 -3.63 13.64
N MET A 60 -22.12 -2.31 13.54
CA MET A 60 -22.76 -1.65 12.40
C MET A 60 -22.11 -2.08 11.07
N SER A 61 -20.79 -2.29 11.07
CA SER A 61 -20.06 -2.75 9.89
C SER A 61 -20.53 -4.12 9.40
N SER A 62 -20.79 -5.07 10.30
CA SER A 62 -21.31 -6.40 9.97
C SER A 62 -22.72 -6.31 9.41
N ILE A 63 -23.60 -5.53 10.04
CA ILE A 63 -24.98 -5.32 9.57
C ILE A 63 -24.99 -4.71 8.17
N MET A 64 -24.19 -3.67 7.92
CA MET A 64 -24.11 -3.04 6.60
C MET A 64 -23.55 -4.00 5.54
N ALA A 65 -22.56 -4.83 5.90
CA ALA A 65 -22.04 -5.86 5.01
C ALA A 65 -23.08 -6.93 4.66
N LEU A 66 -23.90 -7.35 5.64
CA LEU A 66 -24.98 -8.32 5.44
C LEU A 66 -26.16 -7.74 4.64
N LYS A 67 -26.41 -6.43 4.72
CA LYS A 67 -27.43 -5.75 3.90
C LYS A 67 -27.01 -5.54 2.44
N SER A 68 -25.71 -5.55 2.13
CA SER A 68 -25.23 -5.33 0.77
C SER A 68 -25.75 -6.40 -0.21
N ALA A 69 -26.11 -6.04 -1.45
CA ALA A 69 -26.63 -7.02 -2.42
C ALA A 69 -25.55 -7.99 -2.96
N GLY A 70 -24.27 -7.58 -2.97
CA GLY A 70 -23.18 -8.38 -3.51
C GLY A 70 -21.86 -8.13 -2.77
N SER A 71 -21.46 -9.08 -1.93
CA SER A 71 -20.17 -9.03 -1.23
C SER A 71 -19.14 -9.91 -1.94
N LYS A 72 -17.92 -9.41 -2.11
CA LYS A 72 -16.76 -10.21 -2.55
C LYS A 72 -16.16 -11.04 -1.41
N SER A 73 -16.66 -10.87 -0.18
CA SER A 73 -16.17 -11.55 1.00
C SER A 73 -16.87 -12.90 1.17
N LYS A 74 -16.10 -14.00 1.15
CA LYS A 74 -16.63 -15.36 1.33
C LYS A 74 -17.36 -15.52 2.66
N ILE A 75 -16.81 -15.00 3.76
CA ILE A 75 -17.45 -15.08 5.08
C ILE A 75 -18.80 -14.35 5.08
N VAL A 76 -18.89 -13.15 4.50
CA VAL A 76 -20.17 -12.40 4.44
C VAL A 76 -21.23 -13.20 3.68
N ASN A 77 -20.88 -13.81 2.54
CA ASN A 77 -21.84 -14.61 1.78
C ASN A 77 -22.23 -15.89 2.52
N SER A 78 -21.29 -16.51 3.25
CA SER A 78 -21.58 -17.65 4.12
C SER A 78 -22.59 -17.27 5.21
N VAL A 79 -22.37 -16.17 5.93
CA VAL A 79 -23.29 -15.71 6.97
C VAL A 79 -24.67 -15.35 6.40
N LYS A 80 -24.73 -14.75 5.21
CA LYS A 80 -26.01 -14.49 4.53
C LYS A 80 -26.78 -15.76 4.22
N ASN A 81 -26.10 -16.81 3.77
CA ASN A 81 -26.74 -18.10 3.49
C ASN A 81 -27.28 -18.71 4.79
N ASP A 82 -26.51 -18.69 5.87
CA ASP A 82 -26.95 -19.22 7.17
C ASP A 82 -28.14 -18.43 7.73
N LEU A 83 -28.13 -17.10 7.60
CA LEU A 83 -29.28 -16.25 7.97
C LEU A 83 -30.51 -16.51 7.09
N HIS A 84 -30.31 -16.84 5.80
CA HIS A 84 -31.40 -17.24 4.91
C HIS A 84 -32.00 -18.59 5.33
N LEU A 85 -31.18 -19.54 5.75
CA LEU A 85 -31.64 -20.83 6.30
C LEU A 85 -32.35 -20.63 7.65
N ALA A 86 -31.94 -19.64 8.44
CA ALA A 86 -32.57 -19.25 9.69
C ALA A 86 -33.78 -18.31 9.52
N ASN A 87 -34.30 -18.16 8.29
CA ASN A 87 -35.40 -17.23 8.01
C ASN A 87 -36.64 -17.55 8.86
N GLY A 88 -37.20 -16.53 9.51
CA GLY A 88 -38.32 -16.66 10.44
C GLY A 88 -37.93 -17.03 11.88
N LEU A 89 -36.73 -17.57 12.11
CA LEU A 89 -36.19 -17.87 13.44
C LEU A 89 -35.36 -16.73 14.01
N VAL A 90 -34.65 -15.96 13.16
CA VAL A 90 -33.68 -14.97 13.62
C VAL A 90 -34.09 -13.55 13.25
N GLY A 91 -34.20 -12.68 14.26
CA GLY A 91 -34.12 -11.23 14.09
C GLY A 91 -32.69 -10.73 14.28
N LEU A 92 -32.27 -9.70 13.53
CA LEU A 92 -30.95 -9.07 13.69
C LEU A 92 -31.10 -7.57 13.93
N SER A 93 -30.68 -7.11 15.11
CA SER A 93 -30.81 -5.72 15.57
C SER A 93 -29.46 -5.11 15.91
N TRP A 94 -29.26 -3.86 15.48
CA TRP A 94 -28.12 -3.07 15.93
C TRP A 94 -28.39 -2.50 17.32
N VAL A 95 -27.40 -2.58 18.21
CA VAL A 95 -27.40 -1.89 19.51
C VAL A 95 -26.22 -0.94 19.61
N LYS A 96 -26.36 0.13 20.39
CA LYS A 96 -25.26 1.08 20.56
C LYS A 96 -24.24 0.52 21.56
N ALA A 97 -22.96 0.55 21.20
CA ALA A 97 -21.88 0.19 22.11
C ALA A 97 -21.77 1.16 23.30
N HIS A 98 -21.42 0.64 24.47
CA HIS A 98 -20.99 1.42 25.66
C HIS A 98 -22.01 2.45 26.17
N VAL A 99 -23.30 2.07 26.23
CA VAL A 99 -24.36 2.91 26.79
C VAL A 99 -25.15 2.26 27.92
N GLY A 100 -24.59 1.24 28.60
CA GLY A 100 -25.27 0.58 29.72
C GLY A 100 -26.23 -0.54 29.32
N ILE A 101 -26.19 -1.04 28.07
CA ILE A 101 -27.00 -2.19 27.67
C ILE A 101 -26.33 -3.45 28.21
N GLU A 102 -26.86 -3.98 29.31
CA GLU A 102 -26.28 -5.09 30.08
C GLU A 102 -25.85 -6.28 29.22
N GLY A 103 -26.71 -6.74 28.31
CA GLY A 103 -26.38 -7.85 27.41
C GLY A 103 -25.24 -7.55 26.42
N ASN A 104 -25.12 -6.31 25.95
CA ASN A 104 -24.02 -5.92 25.05
C ASN A 104 -22.71 -5.79 25.83
N GLU A 105 -22.76 -5.20 27.03
CA GLU A 105 -21.58 -5.08 27.89
C GLU A 105 -21.07 -6.44 28.34
N LEU A 106 -21.97 -7.39 28.61
CA LEU A 106 -21.62 -8.79 28.86
C LEU A 106 -20.93 -9.42 27.64
N ALA A 107 -21.48 -9.25 26.44
CA ALA A 107 -20.88 -9.76 25.21
C ALA A 107 -19.47 -9.19 24.98
N ASP A 108 -19.26 -7.89 25.19
CA ASP A 108 -17.95 -7.23 25.11
C ASP A 108 -16.95 -7.80 26.13
N GLN A 109 -17.39 -8.02 27.37
CA GLN A 109 -16.57 -8.61 28.42
C GLN A 109 -16.19 -10.06 28.06
N CYS A 110 -17.14 -10.86 27.59
CA CYS A 110 -16.89 -12.23 27.16
C CYS A 110 -15.98 -12.28 25.92
N ALA A 111 -16.11 -11.37 24.95
CA ALA A 111 -15.23 -11.31 23.79
C ALA A 111 -13.79 -10.97 24.19
N LYS A 112 -13.60 -10.08 25.17
CA LYS A 112 -12.27 -9.80 25.76
C LYS A 112 -11.68 -11.01 26.49
N GLN A 113 -12.51 -11.74 27.23
CA GLN A 113 -12.09 -12.99 27.90
C GLN A 113 -11.75 -14.10 26.88
N ALA A 114 -12.49 -14.17 25.77
CA ALA A 114 -12.30 -15.18 24.74
C ALA A 114 -10.87 -15.17 24.16
N ILE A 115 -10.22 -14.00 24.12
CA ILE A 115 -8.83 -13.85 23.66
C ILE A 115 -7.85 -14.71 24.49
N THR A 116 -8.12 -14.90 25.79
CA THR A 116 -7.26 -15.62 26.72
C THR A 116 -7.74 -17.02 27.03
N SER A 117 -9.05 -17.20 27.22
CA SER A 117 -9.65 -18.45 27.74
C SER A 117 -10.68 -19.07 26.80
N GLY A 118 -10.92 -18.49 25.63
CA GLY A 118 -11.84 -19.04 24.63
C GLY A 118 -11.29 -20.28 23.95
N GLU A 119 -12.20 -21.13 23.46
CA GLU A 119 -11.86 -22.27 22.62
C GLU A 119 -11.27 -21.79 21.29
N GLU A 120 -10.23 -22.47 20.79
CA GLU A 120 -9.65 -22.08 19.50
C GLU A 120 -10.59 -22.42 18.35
N LEU A 121 -10.97 -21.38 17.58
CA LEU A 121 -11.70 -21.55 16.33
C LEU A 121 -10.80 -21.13 15.15
N ASP A 122 -10.57 -22.06 14.23
CA ASP A 122 -9.82 -21.77 13.02
C ASP A 122 -10.74 -21.24 11.92
N ILE A 123 -10.49 -20.01 11.49
CA ILE A 123 -11.17 -19.40 10.34
C ILE A 123 -10.13 -18.84 9.37
N PRO A 124 -10.40 -18.84 8.05
CA PRO A 124 -9.44 -18.38 7.06
C PRO A 124 -8.97 -16.93 7.28
N ALA A 125 -7.72 -16.65 6.95
CA ALA A 125 -7.18 -15.29 7.01
C ALA A 125 -7.97 -14.32 6.13
N PRO A 126 -8.21 -13.08 6.59
CA PRO A 126 -8.92 -12.10 5.80
C PRO A 126 -8.04 -11.66 4.62
N ARG A 127 -8.68 -11.34 3.49
CA ARG A 127 -7.99 -10.85 2.28
C ARG A 127 -7.11 -9.62 2.57
N SER A 128 -7.55 -8.74 3.47
CA SER A 128 -6.79 -7.56 3.90
C SER A 128 -5.45 -7.93 4.55
N TYR A 129 -5.41 -8.97 5.39
CA TYR A 129 -4.18 -9.48 6.00
C TYR A 129 -3.21 -10.00 4.95
N LEU A 130 -3.70 -10.84 4.03
CA LEU A 130 -2.88 -11.40 2.94
C LEU A 130 -2.32 -10.29 2.05
N ASN A 131 -3.15 -9.34 1.64
CA ASN A 131 -2.72 -8.19 0.83
C ASN A 131 -1.63 -7.37 1.56
N ARG A 132 -1.78 -7.16 2.86
CA ARG A 132 -0.77 -6.44 3.67
C ARG A 132 0.54 -7.21 3.71
N LYS A 133 0.51 -8.51 4.00
CA LYS A 133 1.71 -9.37 4.03
C LYS A 133 2.40 -9.43 2.68
N LEU A 134 1.66 -9.62 1.59
CA LEU A 134 2.20 -9.62 0.23
C LEU A 134 2.84 -8.28 -0.13
N LYS A 135 2.18 -7.16 0.19
CA LYS A 135 2.73 -5.83 -0.04
C LYS A 135 4.04 -5.62 0.73
N THR A 136 4.10 -6.03 1.99
CA THR A 136 5.34 -5.96 2.79
C THR A 136 6.44 -6.83 2.19
N TYR A 137 6.11 -8.07 1.79
CA TYR A 137 7.06 -8.98 1.15
C TYR A 137 7.64 -8.37 -0.13
N ILE A 138 6.77 -7.94 -1.05
CA ILE A 138 7.19 -7.31 -2.31
C ILE A 138 8.08 -6.10 -2.04
N LEU A 139 7.68 -5.19 -1.14
CA LEU A 139 8.48 -4.01 -0.83
C LEU A 139 9.84 -4.35 -0.23
N ASN A 140 9.92 -5.37 0.62
CA ASN A 140 11.19 -5.80 1.20
C ASN A 140 12.10 -6.40 0.12
N THR A 141 11.57 -7.33 -0.70
CA THR A 141 12.32 -7.93 -1.81
C THR A 141 12.84 -6.88 -2.78
N TRP A 142 12.00 -5.91 -3.15
CA TRP A 142 12.40 -4.81 -4.04
C TRP A 142 13.42 -3.88 -3.40
N ASN A 143 13.31 -3.56 -2.11
CA ASN A 143 14.31 -2.75 -1.42
C ASN A 143 15.66 -3.48 -1.31
N THR A 144 15.64 -4.80 -1.06
CA THR A 144 16.88 -5.61 -1.08
C THR A 144 17.51 -5.55 -2.46
N TYR A 145 16.76 -5.84 -3.52
CA TYR A 145 17.25 -5.75 -4.90
C TYR A 145 17.77 -4.35 -5.22
N TRP A 146 17.02 -3.32 -4.86
CA TRP A 146 17.40 -1.92 -5.09
C TRP A 146 18.72 -1.55 -4.43
N ASN A 147 18.96 -2.02 -3.21
CA ASN A 147 20.18 -1.70 -2.46
C ASN A 147 21.39 -2.53 -2.90
N THR A 148 21.19 -3.73 -3.46
CA THR A 148 22.29 -4.60 -3.93
C THR A 148 22.61 -4.44 -5.41
N TYR A 149 21.75 -3.78 -6.19
CA TYR A 149 21.94 -3.62 -7.64
C TYR A 149 23.09 -2.65 -7.97
N ASP A 150 24.20 -3.16 -8.53
CA ASP A 150 25.44 -2.40 -8.72
C ASP A 150 25.67 -1.98 -10.18
N SER A 151 24.82 -1.11 -10.70
CA SER A 151 25.07 -0.41 -11.97
C SER A 151 25.32 1.06 -11.73
N ALA A 152 26.10 1.70 -12.59
CA ALA A 152 26.35 3.15 -12.52
C ALA A 152 25.04 3.96 -12.46
N SER A 153 24.05 3.58 -13.28
CA SER A 153 22.73 4.23 -13.31
C SER A 153 21.94 3.93 -12.02
N GLY A 154 22.01 2.71 -11.49
CA GLY A 154 21.39 2.36 -10.20
C GLY A 154 21.98 3.15 -9.04
N ILE A 155 23.31 3.24 -8.94
CA ILE A 155 24.02 4.06 -7.94
C ILE A 155 23.59 5.52 -8.04
N ARG A 156 23.56 6.07 -9.26
CA ARG A 156 23.14 7.45 -9.51
C ARG A 156 21.72 7.70 -9.02
N VAL A 157 20.75 6.90 -9.45
CA VAL A 157 19.35 7.06 -9.05
C VAL A 157 19.21 6.93 -7.53
N ARG A 158 19.92 6.00 -6.88
CA ARG A 158 19.93 5.85 -5.42
C ARG A 158 20.39 7.08 -4.66
N SER A 159 21.30 7.88 -5.22
CA SER A 159 21.74 9.13 -4.59
C SER A 159 20.62 10.18 -4.48
N PHE A 160 19.61 10.12 -5.35
CA PHE A 160 18.44 11.01 -5.34
C PHE A 160 17.18 10.34 -4.78
N ILE A 161 17.05 9.01 -4.91
CA ILE A 161 15.90 8.22 -4.47
C ILE A 161 16.40 7.08 -3.59
N LYS A 162 16.42 7.33 -2.27
CA LYS A 162 17.05 6.44 -1.30
C LYS A 162 16.37 5.07 -1.12
N ALA A 163 15.07 4.98 -1.41
CA ALA A 163 14.31 3.74 -1.18
C ALA A 163 13.21 3.55 -2.24
N VAL A 164 12.85 2.28 -2.46
CA VAL A 164 11.72 1.93 -3.33
C VAL A 164 10.44 2.40 -2.65
N SER A 165 9.59 3.08 -3.42
CA SER A 165 8.28 3.51 -2.96
C SER A 165 7.21 3.15 -4.00
N PRO A 166 6.13 2.45 -3.59
CA PRO A 166 5.04 2.10 -4.50
C PRO A 166 4.19 3.32 -4.87
N LYS A 167 4.41 4.47 -4.21
CA LYS A 167 3.72 5.74 -4.49
C LYS A 167 4.55 6.67 -5.37
N PHE A 168 5.82 6.33 -5.62
CA PHE A 168 6.71 7.17 -6.37
C PHE A 168 6.66 6.78 -7.85
N LEU A 169 6.18 7.70 -8.68
CA LEU A 169 6.11 7.53 -10.13
C LEU A 169 6.48 8.84 -10.80
N ILE A 170 7.48 8.81 -11.68
CA ILE A 170 7.89 9.95 -12.50
C ILE A 170 7.47 9.66 -13.93
N HIS A 171 6.66 10.55 -14.50
CA HIS A 171 6.29 10.50 -15.92
C HIS A 171 7.10 11.49 -16.77
N ASN A 172 7.75 12.47 -16.14
CA ASN A 172 8.49 13.49 -16.88
C ASN A 172 9.82 12.92 -17.40
N LYS A 173 9.96 12.87 -18.74
CA LYS A 173 11.16 12.34 -19.41
C LYS A 173 12.46 13.05 -19.03
N ILE A 174 12.42 14.37 -18.76
CA ILE A 174 13.61 15.17 -18.41
C ILE A 174 14.14 14.76 -17.04
N LEU A 175 13.24 14.57 -16.07
CA LEU A 175 13.61 14.05 -14.75
C LEU A 175 14.18 12.63 -14.85
N ILE A 176 13.62 11.79 -15.72
CA ILE A 176 14.13 10.43 -15.96
C ILE A 176 15.53 10.47 -16.56
N TYR A 177 15.77 11.31 -17.57
CA TYR A 177 17.10 11.51 -18.18
C TYR A 177 18.13 11.94 -17.15
N PHE A 178 17.78 12.92 -16.31
CA PHE A 178 18.66 13.38 -15.25
C PHE A 178 18.98 12.29 -14.23
N LEU A 179 17.96 11.60 -13.71
CA LEU A 179 18.12 10.57 -12.68
C LEU A 179 18.95 9.39 -13.17
N SER A 180 18.61 8.88 -14.34
CA SER A 180 19.27 7.68 -14.90
C SER A 180 20.60 7.99 -15.56
N GLY A 181 20.84 9.25 -15.94
CA GLY A 181 21.90 9.62 -16.88
C GLY A 181 21.64 9.13 -18.31
N HIS A 182 20.48 8.52 -18.58
CA HIS A 182 20.10 7.95 -19.88
C HIS A 182 19.31 8.97 -20.69
N GLY A 183 20.00 10.00 -21.16
CA GLY A 183 19.41 11.03 -22.01
C GLY A 183 20.24 11.28 -23.26
N PRO A 184 19.88 12.31 -24.04
CA PRO A 184 20.62 12.69 -25.24
C PRO A 184 21.90 13.45 -24.85
N PHE A 185 22.79 12.77 -24.13
CA PHE A 185 24.03 13.30 -23.59
C PHE A 185 25.23 12.64 -24.28
N PRO A 186 26.29 13.38 -24.62
CA PRO A 186 27.46 12.80 -25.26
C PRO A 186 28.04 11.59 -24.52
N TYR A 187 28.21 11.69 -23.20
CA TYR A 187 28.73 10.59 -22.38
C TYR A 187 27.89 9.31 -22.50
N TYR A 188 26.57 9.44 -22.49
CA TYR A 188 25.65 8.31 -22.60
C TYR A 188 25.64 7.72 -24.01
N LEU A 189 25.54 8.55 -25.05
CA LEU A 189 25.46 8.07 -26.44
C LEU A 189 26.78 7.48 -26.94
N HIS A 190 27.92 8.00 -26.48
CA HIS A 190 29.24 7.44 -26.76
C HIS A 190 29.38 6.00 -26.24
N ARG A 191 28.81 5.69 -25.07
CA ARG A 191 28.79 4.32 -24.52
C ARG A 191 28.12 3.31 -25.47
N PHE A 192 27.16 3.77 -26.29
CA PHE A 192 26.49 2.96 -27.32
C PHE A 192 27.12 3.10 -28.71
N LYS A 193 28.30 3.72 -28.82
CA LYS A 193 29.02 3.95 -30.08
C LYS A 193 28.19 4.73 -31.11
N ARG A 194 27.27 5.58 -30.65
CA ARG A 194 26.43 6.43 -31.53
C ARG A 194 27.11 7.75 -31.91
N ILE A 195 28.10 8.16 -31.11
CA ILE A 195 28.95 9.32 -31.36
C ILE A 195 30.38 8.95 -30.99
N GLY A 196 31.36 9.62 -31.60
CA GLY A 196 32.79 9.31 -31.46
C GLY A 196 33.47 9.85 -30.21
N SER A 197 32.81 10.70 -29.41
CA SER A 197 33.40 11.31 -28.21
C SER A 197 32.37 11.45 -27.09
N PRO A 198 32.74 11.21 -25.81
CA PRO A 198 31.88 11.46 -24.65
C PRO A 198 31.85 12.94 -24.21
N LEU A 199 32.57 13.82 -24.92
CA LEU A 199 32.77 15.21 -24.52
C LEU A 199 31.69 16.13 -25.08
N CYS A 200 31.34 17.14 -24.29
CA CYS A 200 30.62 18.33 -24.73
C CYS A 200 31.55 19.21 -25.59
N ALA A 201 30.97 20.08 -26.44
CA ALA A 201 31.73 21.05 -27.22
C ALA A 201 32.55 22.04 -26.38
N CYS A 202 32.24 22.20 -25.09
CA CYS A 202 33.06 22.98 -24.16
C CYS A 202 34.31 22.24 -23.64
N GLY A 203 34.55 21.00 -24.10
CA GLY A 203 35.73 20.19 -23.75
C GLY A 203 35.62 19.32 -22.49
N LEU A 204 34.52 19.43 -21.73
CA LEU A 204 34.28 18.60 -20.54
C LEU A 204 33.38 17.39 -20.86
N VAL A 205 33.31 16.42 -19.95
CA VAL A 205 32.42 15.26 -20.09
C VAL A 205 30.96 15.72 -20.19
N GLY A 206 30.29 15.37 -21.29
CA GLY A 206 28.92 15.77 -21.56
C GLY A 206 27.92 14.82 -20.91
N ASP A 207 27.74 14.91 -19.58
CA ASP A 207 26.74 14.14 -18.83
C ASP A 207 25.59 15.01 -18.30
N ALA A 208 24.59 14.38 -17.68
CA ALA A 208 23.43 15.09 -17.15
C ALA A 208 23.78 16.17 -16.12
N ASP A 209 24.78 15.94 -15.26
CA ASP A 209 25.17 16.91 -14.23
C ASP A 209 25.86 18.11 -14.86
N HIS A 210 26.75 17.87 -15.83
CA HIS A 210 27.42 18.91 -16.59
C HIS A 210 26.42 19.89 -17.20
N TYR A 211 25.42 19.41 -17.96
CA TYR A 211 24.42 20.30 -18.56
C TYR A 211 23.47 20.95 -17.55
N THR A 212 23.24 20.33 -16.40
CA THR A 212 22.32 20.87 -15.37
C THR A 212 22.98 21.95 -14.51
N PHE A 213 24.29 21.84 -14.26
CA PHE A 213 24.96 22.61 -13.21
C PHE A 213 26.14 23.46 -13.70
N ASP A 214 26.89 23.00 -14.71
CA ASP A 214 28.28 23.46 -14.89
C ASP A 214 28.62 23.88 -16.34
N CYS A 215 27.83 23.49 -17.34
CA CYS A 215 28.16 23.70 -18.76
C CYS A 215 28.08 25.17 -19.17
N SER A 216 29.13 25.68 -19.84
CA SER A 216 29.16 27.05 -20.36
C SER A 216 28.08 27.32 -21.40
N LEU A 217 27.66 26.31 -22.15
CA LEU A 217 26.61 26.41 -23.18
C LEU A 217 25.20 26.51 -22.58
N THR A 218 24.99 26.12 -21.32
CA THR A 218 23.68 26.12 -20.67
C THR A 218 23.62 27.05 -19.47
N LYS A 219 24.53 28.04 -19.38
CA LYS A 219 24.71 28.92 -18.22
C LYS A 219 23.43 29.61 -17.74
N GLU A 220 22.58 30.03 -18.67
CA GLU A 220 21.29 30.68 -18.36
C GLU A 220 20.25 29.72 -17.73
N PHE A 221 20.44 28.41 -17.90
CA PHE A 221 19.53 27.36 -17.45
C PHE A 221 20.06 26.59 -16.23
N HIS A 222 21.19 26.96 -15.66
CA HIS A 222 21.77 26.26 -14.51
C HIS A 222 20.80 26.20 -13.33
N LEU A 223 20.79 25.04 -12.69
CA LEU A 223 20.22 24.85 -11.35
C LEU A 223 21.34 24.89 -10.32
N VAL A 224 20.99 25.16 -9.06
CA VAL A 224 21.94 25.06 -7.96
C VAL A 224 22.23 23.59 -7.68
N LYS A 225 23.51 23.21 -7.76
CA LYS A 225 23.98 21.85 -7.46
C LYS A 225 23.78 21.54 -5.97
N PRO A 226 23.06 20.47 -5.61
CA PRO A 226 22.87 20.11 -4.21
C PRO A 226 24.15 19.49 -3.62
N ALA A 227 24.37 19.73 -2.32
CA ALA A 227 25.30 18.92 -1.54
C ALA A 227 24.83 17.45 -1.48
N ASP A 228 25.78 16.52 -1.32
CA ASP A 228 25.49 15.07 -1.39
C ASP A 228 24.40 14.61 -0.41
N GLU A 229 24.43 15.12 0.83
CA GLU A 229 23.43 14.83 1.85
C GLU A 229 22.02 15.35 1.50
N HIS A 230 21.94 16.38 0.66
CA HIS A 230 20.71 17.07 0.27
C HIS A 230 20.13 16.62 -1.07
N LYS A 231 20.81 15.74 -1.83
CA LYS A 231 20.36 15.27 -3.17
C LYS A 231 18.93 14.76 -3.19
N ALA A 232 18.53 13.95 -2.20
CA ALA A 232 17.18 13.38 -2.15
C ALA A 232 16.09 14.43 -1.89
N PHE A 233 16.37 15.43 -1.05
CA PHE A 233 15.45 16.53 -0.79
C PHE A 233 15.37 17.47 -1.98
N TRP A 234 16.52 17.84 -2.55
CA TRP A 234 16.62 18.65 -3.75
C TRP A 234 15.82 18.05 -4.90
N PHE A 235 15.96 16.75 -5.14
CA PHE A 235 15.24 16.09 -6.23
C PHE A 235 13.72 16.07 -6.00
N ARG A 236 13.27 15.90 -4.75
CA ARG A 236 11.84 15.97 -4.41
C ARG A 236 11.25 17.33 -4.74
N ASN A 237 11.98 18.41 -4.45
CA ASN A 237 11.56 19.77 -4.77
C ASN A 237 11.62 20.06 -6.27
N LEU A 238 12.64 19.55 -6.96
CA LEU A 238 12.75 19.64 -8.41
C LEU A 238 11.54 18.98 -9.09
N ALA A 239 11.12 17.80 -8.62
CA ALA A 239 10.03 17.03 -9.24
C ALA A 239 8.68 17.75 -9.24
N SER A 240 8.47 18.72 -8.34
CA SER A 240 7.27 19.57 -8.28
C SER A 240 7.49 21.00 -8.80
N ASN A 241 8.69 21.35 -9.25
CA ASN A 241 9.02 22.70 -9.68
C ASN A 241 9.06 22.80 -11.22
N SER A 242 7.96 23.28 -11.80
CA SER A 242 7.80 23.41 -13.26
C SER A 242 8.83 24.36 -13.89
N GLN A 243 9.22 25.44 -13.21
CA GLN A 243 10.22 26.39 -13.71
C GLN A 243 11.61 25.75 -13.78
N ALA A 244 12.01 25.02 -12.74
CA ALA A 244 13.30 24.31 -12.71
C ALA A 244 13.34 23.18 -13.76
N ILE A 245 12.24 22.44 -13.91
CA ILE A 245 12.09 21.45 -14.99
C ILE A 245 12.18 22.12 -16.37
N GLY A 246 11.59 23.30 -16.54
CA GLY A 246 11.67 24.08 -17.78
C GLY A 246 13.11 24.45 -18.14
N LYS A 247 13.90 24.91 -17.15
CA LYS A 247 15.34 25.16 -17.34
C LYS A 247 16.09 23.90 -17.76
N MET A 248 15.90 22.78 -17.07
CA MET A 248 16.53 21.50 -17.45
C MET A 248 16.13 21.05 -18.85
N THR A 249 14.88 21.30 -19.25
CA THR A 249 14.39 20.96 -20.59
C THR A 249 15.19 21.71 -21.66
N GLN A 250 15.46 23.01 -21.47
CA GLN A 250 16.28 23.78 -22.40
C GLN A 250 17.74 23.33 -22.40
N ALA A 251 18.33 23.08 -21.23
CA ALA A 251 19.70 22.57 -21.12
C ALA A 251 19.87 21.23 -21.85
N PHE A 252 18.92 20.30 -21.69
CA PHE A 252 19.00 18.98 -22.34
C PHE A 252 18.64 19.04 -23.83
N ARG A 253 17.87 20.04 -24.26
CA ARG A 253 17.66 20.32 -25.68
C ARG A 253 18.95 20.72 -26.37
N ILE A 254 19.74 21.62 -25.77
CA ILE A 254 21.06 22.02 -26.29
C ILE A 254 21.99 20.80 -26.38
N SER A 255 21.99 19.94 -25.37
CA SER A 255 22.75 18.68 -25.40
C SER A 255 22.31 17.77 -26.55
N ASN A 256 20.99 17.63 -26.77
CA ASN A 256 20.46 16.83 -27.88
C ASN A 256 20.85 17.38 -29.25
N GLU A 257 20.71 18.69 -29.47
CA GLU A 257 21.07 19.34 -30.73
C GLU A 257 22.56 19.15 -31.04
N LEU A 258 23.44 19.22 -30.03
CA LEU A 258 24.85 18.89 -30.16
C LEU A 258 25.08 17.41 -30.52
N CYS A 259 24.36 16.48 -29.87
CA CYS A 259 24.48 15.06 -30.20
C CYS A 259 24.04 14.79 -31.64
N ASP A 260 22.94 15.41 -32.08
CA ASP A 260 22.41 15.26 -33.43
C ASP A 260 23.37 15.80 -34.51
N SER A 261 24.15 16.86 -34.22
CA SER A 261 25.19 17.32 -35.15
C SER A 261 26.36 16.34 -35.21
N LEU A 262 26.83 15.87 -34.06
CA LEU A 262 27.96 14.92 -33.99
C LEU A 262 27.66 13.56 -34.63
N THR A 263 26.40 13.11 -34.61
CA THR A 263 25.98 11.88 -35.31
C THR A 263 25.92 12.07 -36.83
N ARG A 264 25.60 13.28 -37.32
CA ARG A 264 25.53 13.57 -38.76
C ARG A 264 26.91 13.69 -39.41
N ASP A 265 27.89 14.23 -38.70
CA ASP A 265 29.24 14.45 -39.22
C ASP A 265 30.12 13.18 -39.22
N GLY A 266 29.75 12.14 -38.45
CA GLY A 266 30.49 10.88 -38.36
C GLY A 266 30.11 9.81 -39.41
N GLY A 267 29.31 10.17 -40.41
CA GLY A 267 28.80 9.26 -41.45
C GLY A 267 29.50 9.34 -42.81
N ASN A 268 30.64 10.02 -42.92
CA ASN A 268 31.48 10.09 -44.12
C ASN A 268 32.74 9.24 -43.97
#